data_AF-A0A538QNN4-F1
#
_entry.id   AF-A0A538QNN4-F1
#
_cell.length_a   1.000
_cell.length_b   1.000
_cell.length_c   1.000
_cell.angle_alpha   90.00
_cell.angle_beta   90.00
_cell.angle_gamma   90.00
#
_symmetry.space_group_name_H-M   'P 1'
#
loop_
_entity.id
_entity.type
_entity.pdbx_description
1 polymer ?
#
loop_
_entity_poly.entity_id
_entity_poly.type
_entity_poly.pdbx_seq_one_letter_code
_entity_poly.pdbx_strand_id
1 'polypeptide(L)'
;LMYTSLGEVQDLYGRGDQVMGIELKVRDVERAEAIAQKLEKALGGPPYQVQDWYELNHNLFTALTLQKLALVVILTLIIIVAAVNMVSALMMTVIEKTREIAILKSMGSTSSSVGLIFQVVGVAIGAVGTLLGVLIHLDPKVYLIDRLPIEVQPLEVLLVAGITMATAVVATIVPSQVAAALRPVDGLRAD
;
A
#
# COMPACT_ATOMS: atom_id res chain seq x y z
N LEU A 1 -2.40 -6.40 -39.59
CA LEU A 1 -2.83 -7.79 -39.35
C LEU A 1 -4.10 -8.03 -40.15
N MET A 2 -4.13 -9.02 -41.05
CA MET A 2 -5.33 -9.46 -41.76
C MET A 2 -5.88 -10.70 -41.05
N TYR A 3 -7.20 -10.75 -40.84
CA TYR A 3 -7.90 -11.88 -40.25
C TYR A 3 -8.78 -12.53 -41.35
N THR A 4 -8.74 -13.85 -41.48
CA THR A 4 -9.62 -14.60 -42.39
C THR A 4 -10.06 -15.93 -41.78
N SER A 5 -10.93 -16.67 -42.47
CA SER A 5 -11.43 -17.97 -42.03
C SER A 5 -10.31 -19.03 -41.99
N LEU A 6 -10.39 -19.94 -41.04
CA LEU A 6 -9.38 -21.00 -40.87
C LEU A 6 -9.23 -21.87 -42.13
N GLY A 7 -10.36 -22.21 -42.76
CA GLY A 7 -10.38 -23.05 -43.96
C GLY A 7 -9.61 -22.43 -45.13
N GLU A 8 -9.79 -21.13 -45.39
CA GLU A 8 -9.05 -20.42 -46.45
C GLU A 8 -7.53 -20.43 -46.20
N VAL A 9 -7.11 -20.29 -44.94
CA VAL A 9 -5.68 -20.35 -44.58
C VAL A 9 -5.14 -21.78 -44.74
N GLN A 10 -5.90 -22.80 -44.37
CA GLN A 10 -5.51 -24.20 -44.52
C GLN A 10 -5.36 -24.60 -46.00
N ASP A 11 -6.27 -24.16 -46.85
CA ASP A 11 -6.24 -24.38 -48.30
C ASP A 11 -5.06 -23.64 -48.96
N LEU A 12 -4.80 -22.39 -48.55
CA LEU A 12 -3.70 -21.58 -49.07
C LEU A 12 -2.31 -22.16 -48.74
N TYR A 13 -2.13 -22.68 -47.51
CA TYR A 13 -0.85 -23.24 -47.05
C TYR A 13 -0.67 -24.72 -47.41
N GLY A 14 -1.69 -25.37 -48.01
CA GLY A 14 -1.63 -26.77 -48.44
C GLY A 14 -1.39 -27.77 -47.30
N ARG A 15 -1.79 -27.43 -46.06
CA ARG A 15 -1.51 -28.24 -44.85
C ARG A 15 -2.62 -29.21 -44.46
N GLY A 16 -3.71 -29.26 -45.22
CA GLY A 16 -4.88 -30.08 -44.86
C GLY A 16 -5.45 -29.68 -43.49
N ASP A 17 -5.89 -30.65 -42.71
CA ASP A 17 -6.57 -30.44 -41.41
C ASP A 17 -5.61 -30.21 -40.22
N GLN A 18 -4.51 -29.47 -40.43
CA GLN A 18 -3.55 -29.13 -39.38
C GLN A 18 -3.72 -27.68 -38.92
N VAL A 19 -3.60 -27.46 -37.60
CA VAL A 19 -3.62 -26.12 -36.97
C VAL A 19 -2.29 -25.85 -36.25
N MET A 20 -1.80 -24.61 -36.31
CA MET A 20 -0.55 -24.22 -35.61
C MET A 20 -0.71 -24.13 -34.09
N GLY A 21 -1.90 -23.80 -33.61
CA GLY A 21 -2.18 -23.62 -32.19
C GLY A 21 -3.63 -23.29 -31.93
N ILE A 22 -4.07 -23.52 -30.69
CA ILE A 22 -5.41 -23.19 -30.21
C ILE A 22 -5.25 -22.20 -29.08
N GLU A 23 -5.87 -21.03 -29.21
CA GLU A 23 -5.90 -20.03 -28.15
C GLU A 23 -7.18 -20.20 -27.33
N LEU A 24 -7.04 -20.32 -26.01
CA LEU A 24 -8.14 -20.50 -25.07
C LEU A 24 -8.28 -19.25 -24.21
N LYS A 25 -9.41 -18.55 -24.33
CA LYS A 25 -9.70 -17.38 -23.50
C LYS A 25 -10.29 -17.81 -22.17
N VAL A 26 -9.58 -17.53 -21.09
CA VAL A 26 -10.02 -17.79 -19.71
C VAL A 26 -10.77 -16.56 -19.16
N ARG A 27 -11.81 -16.78 -18.33
CA ARG A 27 -12.55 -15.68 -17.68
C ARG A 27 -11.78 -15.00 -16.56
N ASP A 28 -10.95 -15.76 -15.86
CA ASP A 28 -10.18 -15.34 -14.69
C ASP A 28 -8.69 -15.56 -14.98
N VAL A 29 -7.95 -14.45 -15.06
CA VAL A 29 -6.52 -14.45 -15.43
C VAL A 29 -5.67 -15.08 -14.33
N GLU A 30 -6.06 -14.97 -13.06
CA GLU A 30 -5.30 -15.56 -11.94
C GLU A 30 -5.32 -17.10 -11.96
N ARG A 31 -6.34 -17.68 -12.61
CA ARG A 31 -6.47 -19.13 -12.78
C ARG A 31 -5.82 -19.66 -14.04
N ALA A 32 -5.26 -18.80 -14.90
CA ALA A 32 -4.73 -19.19 -16.20
C ALA A 32 -3.61 -20.23 -16.06
N GLU A 33 -2.66 -20.03 -15.13
CA GLU A 33 -1.57 -20.98 -14.85
C GLU A 33 -2.11 -22.34 -14.40
N ALA A 34 -3.06 -22.35 -13.45
CA ALA A 34 -3.66 -23.59 -12.94
C ALA A 34 -4.44 -24.36 -14.02
N ILE A 35 -5.05 -23.65 -14.98
CA ILE A 35 -5.76 -24.25 -16.13
C ILE A 35 -4.75 -24.77 -17.15
N ALA A 36 -3.68 -24.03 -17.43
CA ALA A 36 -2.61 -24.44 -18.32
C ALA A 36 -1.95 -25.74 -17.84
N GLN A 37 -1.59 -25.83 -16.55
CA GLN A 37 -1.02 -27.05 -15.97
C GLN A 37 -1.99 -28.24 -16.02
N LYS A 38 -3.30 -28.01 -15.86
CA LYS A 38 -4.31 -29.07 -16.01
C LYS A 38 -4.43 -29.56 -17.46
N LEU A 39 -4.41 -28.64 -18.42
CA LEU A 39 -4.46 -28.95 -19.85
C LEU A 39 -3.20 -29.69 -20.31
N GLU A 40 -2.02 -29.26 -19.87
CA GLU A 40 -0.76 -29.91 -20.18
C GLU A 40 -0.74 -31.36 -19.68
N LYS A 41 -1.19 -31.59 -18.43
CA LYS A 41 -1.35 -32.94 -17.87
C LYS A 41 -2.38 -33.78 -18.62
N ALA A 42 -3.48 -33.18 -19.08
CA ALA A 42 -4.53 -33.88 -19.82
C ALA A 42 -4.11 -34.24 -21.26
N LEU A 43 -3.26 -33.41 -21.88
CA LEU A 43 -2.76 -33.60 -23.25
C LEU A 43 -1.54 -34.53 -23.33
N GLY A 44 -0.97 -34.93 -22.19
CA GLY A 44 0.08 -35.95 -22.12
C GLY A 44 1.48 -35.48 -22.51
N GLY A 45 1.69 -34.16 -22.61
CA GLY A 45 3.00 -33.57 -22.93
C GLY A 45 3.36 -33.60 -24.43
N PRO A 46 4.67 -33.63 -24.79
CA PRO A 46 5.12 -33.45 -26.17
C PRO A 46 4.44 -34.44 -27.14
N PRO A 47 3.93 -33.98 -28.30
CA PRO A 47 4.27 -32.72 -29.01
C PRO A 47 3.43 -31.49 -28.64
N TYR A 48 2.45 -31.61 -27.73
CA TYR A 48 1.56 -30.50 -27.36
C TYR A 48 2.15 -29.71 -26.19
N GLN A 49 2.49 -28.45 -26.41
CA GLN A 49 2.93 -27.52 -25.37
C GLN A 49 1.82 -26.52 -25.08
N VAL A 50 1.50 -26.34 -23.81
CA VAL A 50 0.53 -25.34 -23.35
C VAL A 50 1.33 -24.20 -22.75
N GLN A 51 1.27 -23.02 -23.36
CA GLN A 51 1.88 -21.81 -22.82
C GLN A 51 0.78 -20.93 -22.24
N ASP A 52 0.95 -20.50 -21.00
CA ASP A 52 0.04 -19.53 -20.40
C ASP A 52 0.42 -18.09 -20.78
N TRP A 53 -0.52 -17.17 -20.53
CA TRP A 53 -0.32 -15.74 -20.80
C TRP A 53 0.84 -15.13 -20.01
N TYR A 54 1.14 -15.65 -18.81
CA TYR A 54 2.22 -15.18 -17.94
C TYR A 54 3.59 -15.57 -18.50
N GLU A 55 3.73 -16.80 -19.02
CA GLU A 55 4.92 -17.28 -19.72
C GLU A 55 5.19 -16.50 -21.01
N LEU A 56 4.16 -16.28 -21.83
CA LEU A 56 4.25 -15.49 -23.07
C LEU A 56 4.71 -14.05 -22.82
N ASN A 57 4.38 -13.48 -21.66
CA ASN A 57 4.69 -12.10 -21.29
C ASN A 57 5.59 -12.00 -20.06
N HIS A 58 6.47 -12.99 -19.84
CA HIS A 58 7.30 -13.08 -18.64
C HIS A 58 8.07 -11.76 -18.36
N ASN A 59 8.63 -11.13 -19.39
CA ASN A 59 9.36 -9.87 -19.25
C ASN A 59 8.48 -8.74 -18.68
N LEU A 60 7.22 -8.65 -19.12
CA LEU A 60 6.28 -7.64 -18.63
C LEU A 60 5.93 -7.89 -17.17
N PHE A 61 5.59 -9.12 -16.80
CA PHE A 61 5.21 -9.47 -15.43
C PHE A 61 6.37 -9.35 -14.44
N THR A 62 7.58 -9.76 -14.85
CA THR A 62 8.79 -9.55 -14.06
C THR A 62 9.03 -8.05 -13.85
N ALA A 63 8.88 -7.22 -14.88
CA ALA A 63 8.99 -5.77 -14.75
C ALA A 63 7.92 -5.18 -13.80
N LEU A 64 6.65 -5.59 -13.92
CA LEU A 64 5.57 -5.16 -13.03
C LEU A 64 5.82 -5.58 -11.57
N THR A 65 6.37 -6.78 -11.35
CA THR A 65 6.71 -7.28 -10.01
C THR A 65 7.85 -6.48 -9.39
N LEU A 66 8.91 -6.20 -10.16
CA LEU A 66 10.01 -5.35 -9.72
C LEU A 66 9.54 -3.93 -9.40
N GLN A 67 8.65 -3.38 -10.23
CA GLN A 67 8.04 -2.07 -9.99
C GLN A 67 7.22 -2.06 -8.70
N LYS A 68 6.38 -3.08 -8.45
CA LYS A 68 5.60 -3.21 -7.22
C LYS A 68 6.51 -3.29 -5.99
N LEU A 69 7.60 -4.05 -6.08
CA LEU A 69 8.60 -4.14 -5.01
C LEU A 69 9.23 -2.77 -4.71
N ALA A 70 9.61 -2.01 -5.74
CA ALA A 70 10.18 -0.68 -5.58
C ALA A 70 9.20 0.29 -4.87
N LEU A 71 7.91 0.27 -5.23
CA LEU A 71 6.90 1.10 -4.57
C LEU A 71 6.73 0.77 -3.08
N VAL A 72 6.76 -0.52 -2.71
CA VAL A 72 6.69 -0.94 -1.30
C VAL A 72 7.88 -0.39 -0.50
N VAL A 73 9.09 -0.42 -1.06
CA VAL A 73 10.30 0.11 -0.41
C VAL A 73 10.18 1.64 -0.21
N ILE A 74 9.78 2.37 -1.26
CA ILE A 74 9.63 3.83 -1.19
C ILE A 74 8.54 4.22 -0.18
N LEU A 75 7.38 3.55 -0.20
CA LEU A 75 6.28 3.81 0.72
C LEU A 75 6.73 3.59 2.18
N THR A 76 7.44 2.50 2.44
CA THR A 76 7.98 2.20 3.77
C THR A 76 8.94 3.30 4.25
N LEU A 77 9.82 3.78 3.38
CA LEU A 77 10.74 4.87 3.70
C LEU A 77 10.01 6.17 4.02
N ILE A 78 8.98 6.53 3.25
CA ILE A 78 8.14 7.72 3.51
C ILE A 78 7.45 7.60 4.87
N ILE A 79 6.89 6.43 5.20
CA ILE A 79 6.25 6.18 6.49
C ILE A 79 7.24 6.36 7.64
N ILE A 80 8.47 5.84 7.50
CA ILE A 80 9.53 6.00 8.52
C ILE A 80 9.87 7.49 8.72
N VAL A 81 10.11 8.22 7.63
CA VAL A 81 10.42 9.67 7.69
C VAL A 81 9.26 10.44 8.33
N ALA A 82 8.02 10.13 7.97
CA ALA A 82 6.84 10.75 8.55
C ALA A 82 6.71 10.46 10.05
N ALA A 83 6.95 9.22 10.48
CA ALA A 83 6.93 8.83 11.87
C ALA A 83 7.98 9.60 12.70
N VAL A 84 9.21 9.68 12.20
CA VAL A 84 10.28 10.46 12.86
C VAL A 84 9.91 11.93 12.97
N ASN A 85 9.37 12.52 11.89
CA ASN A 85 8.92 13.92 11.93
C ASN A 85 7.79 14.16 12.94
N MET A 86 6.84 13.21 13.03
CA MET A 86 5.76 13.29 14.00
C MET A 86 6.27 13.20 15.44
N VAL A 87 7.21 12.29 15.72
CA VAL A 87 7.89 12.19 17.03
C VAL A 87 8.58 13.52 17.34
N SER A 88 9.37 14.06 16.43
CA SER A 88 10.09 15.32 16.63
C SER A 88 9.15 16.49 16.92
N ALA A 89 8.05 16.62 16.18
CA ALA A 89 7.07 17.67 16.38
C ALA A 89 6.37 17.56 17.75
N LEU A 90 5.91 16.35 18.12
CA LEU A 90 5.27 16.12 19.40
C LEU A 90 6.24 16.30 20.58
N MET A 91 7.48 15.85 20.43
CA MET A 91 8.54 16.08 21.41
C MET A 91 8.78 17.58 21.62
N MET A 92 8.85 18.37 20.54
CA MET A 92 8.97 19.81 20.62
C MET A 92 7.81 20.43 21.41
N THR A 93 6.57 20.01 21.12
CA THR A 93 5.39 20.46 21.87
C THR A 93 5.47 20.12 23.35
N VAL A 94 5.96 18.93 23.73
CA VAL A 94 6.17 18.56 25.15
C VAL A 94 7.14 19.52 25.82
N ILE A 95 8.27 19.82 25.16
CA ILE A 95 9.31 20.70 25.70
C ILE A 95 8.76 22.11 25.90
N GLU A 96 8.13 22.69 24.88
CA GLU A 96 7.52 24.03 24.93
C GLU A 96 6.45 24.14 26.03
N LYS A 97 5.73 23.04 26.29
CA LYS A 97 4.62 22.99 27.24
C LYS A 97 5.01 22.45 28.62
N THR A 98 6.31 22.32 28.91
CA THR A 98 6.82 21.75 30.17
C THR A 98 6.27 22.47 31.41
N ARG A 99 6.22 23.81 31.38
CA ARG A 99 5.69 24.61 32.51
C ARG A 99 4.19 24.40 32.73
N GLU A 100 3.42 24.32 31.64
CA GLU A 100 1.97 24.06 31.70
C GLU A 100 1.70 22.65 32.25
N ILE A 101 2.49 21.66 31.84
CA ILE A 101 2.42 20.28 32.36
C ILE A 101 2.73 20.25 33.88
N ALA A 102 3.73 21.02 34.32
CA ALA A 102 4.10 21.10 35.73
C ALA A 102 2.99 21.72 36.58
N ILE A 103 2.32 22.77 36.09
CA ILE A 103 1.15 23.37 36.74
C ILE A 103 0.00 22.37 36.79
N LEU A 104 -0.28 21.66 35.69
CA LEU A 104 -1.36 20.67 35.66
C LEU A 104 -1.14 19.54 36.67
N LYS A 105 0.11 19.07 36.80
CA LYS A 105 0.48 18.04 37.79
C LYS A 105 0.47 18.56 39.22
N SER A 106 0.85 19.82 39.47
CA SER A 106 0.79 20.41 40.82
C SER A 106 -0.66 20.61 41.30
N MET A 107 -1.60 20.80 40.38
CA MET A 107 -3.05 20.82 40.66
C MET A 107 -3.64 19.41 40.90
N GLY A 108 -2.84 18.34 40.83
CA GLY A 108 -3.26 16.98 41.15
C GLY A 108 -3.50 16.05 39.96
N SER A 109 -3.19 16.47 38.72
CA SER A 109 -3.28 15.57 37.56
C SER A 109 -2.29 14.42 37.66
N THR A 110 -2.76 13.20 37.36
CA THR A 110 -1.87 12.02 37.31
C THR A 110 -0.96 12.07 36.10
N SER A 111 0.23 11.44 36.19
CA SER A 111 1.16 11.31 35.08
C SER A 111 0.54 10.60 33.85
N SER A 112 -0.32 9.62 34.09
CA SER A 112 -1.04 8.91 33.04
C SER A 112 -2.03 9.81 32.31
N SER A 113 -2.74 10.69 33.02
CA SER A 113 -3.64 11.67 32.40
C SER A 113 -2.90 12.62 31.46
N VAL A 114 -1.69 13.08 31.85
CA VAL A 114 -0.86 13.92 30.98
C VAL A 114 -0.40 13.15 29.74
N GLY A 115 0.06 11.91 29.90
CA GLY A 115 0.45 11.07 28.76
C GLY A 115 -0.70 10.83 27.78
N LEU A 116 -1.92 10.62 28.29
CA LEU A 116 -3.12 10.40 27.49
C LEU A 116 -3.48 11.64 26.64
N ILE A 117 -3.26 12.86 27.13
CA ILE A 117 -3.46 14.08 26.34
C ILE A 117 -2.60 14.04 25.07
N PHE A 118 -1.31 13.72 25.20
CA PHE A 118 -0.41 13.66 24.03
C PHE A 118 -0.73 12.50 23.09
N GLN A 119 -1.20 11.37 23.60
CA GLN A 119 -1.72 10.28 22.77
C GLN A 119 -2.95 10.71 21.97
N VAL A 120 -3.92 11.38 22.60
CA VAL A 120 -5.12 11.88 21.93
C VAL A 120 -4.76 12.92 20.87
N VAL A 121 -3.82 13.83 21.16
CA VAL A 121 -3.35 14.83 20.18
C VAL A 121 -2.76 14.16 18.95
N GLY A 122 -1.88 13.17 19.11
CA GLY A 122 -1.29 12.50 17.95
C GLY A 122 -2.26 11.59 17.20
N VAL A 123 -3.20 10.94 17.89
CA VAL A 123 -4.30 10.21 17.22
C VAL A 123 -5.17 11.18 16.42
N ALA A 124 -5.47 12.37 16.97
CA ALA A 124 -6.23 13.39 16.25
C ALA A 124 -5.48 13.89 15.01
N ILE A 125 -4.18 14.17 15.11
CA ILE A 125 -3.33 14.54 13.96
C ILE A 125 -3.33 13.41 12.91
N GLY A 126 -3.17 12.16 13.34
CA GLY A 126 -3.24 11.00 12.47
C GLY A 126 -4.60 10.87 11.77
N ALA A 127 -5.70 11.01 12.51
CA ALA A 127 -7.06 10.92 11.97
C ALA A 127 -7.34 12.03 10.96
N VAL A 128 -6.98 13.28 11.26
CA VAL A 128 -7.14 14.40 10.32
C VAL A 128 -6.27 14.18 9.08
N GLY A 129 -5.03 13.72 9.25
CA GLY A 129 -4.14 13.38 8.14
C GLY A 129 -4.71 12.29 7.24
N THR A 130 -5.24 11.21 7.81
CA THR A 130 -5.88 10.11 7.07
C THR A 130 -7.13 10.59 6.35
N LEU A 131 -8.00 11.37 7.01
CA LEU A 131 -9.21 11.91 6.39
C LEU A 131 -8.88 12.82 5.21
N LEU A 132 -7.91 13.73 5.36
CA LEU A 132 -7.44 14.57 4.27
C LEU A 132 -6.82 13.73 3.15
N GLY A 133 -6.00 12.74 3.49
CA GLY A 133 -5.38 11.83 2.52
C GLY A 133 -6.39 11.07 1.67
N VAL A 134 -7.48 10.58 2.27
CA VAL A 134 -8.57 9.90 1.55
C VAL A 134 -9.41 10.88 0.74
N LEU A 135 -9.63 12.08 1.25
CA LEU A 135 -10.48 13.08 0.60
C LEU A 135 -9.78 13.77 -0.60
N ILE A 136 -8.45 13.85 -0.59
CA ILE A 136 -7.65 14.36 -1.72
C ILE A 136 -7.89 13.45 -2.93
N HIS A 137 -8.85 13.86 -3.77
CA HIS A 137 -9.08 13.26 -5.07
C HIS A 137 -8.02 13.80 -6.04
N LEU A 138 -7.20 12.90 -6.57
CA LEU A 138 -6.34 13.19 -7.71
C LEU A 138 -7.23 13.29 -8.95
N ASP A 139 -7.31 14.48 -9.56
CA ASP A 139 -8.09 14.69 -10.79
C ASP A 139 -7.53 13.78 -11.89
N PRO A 140 -8.31 12.82 -12.43
CA PRO A 140 -7.86 11.91 -13.47
C PRO A 140 -7.36 12.64 -14.72
N LYS A 141 -7.78 13.89 -14.93
CA LYS A 141 -7.38 14.72 -16.09
C LYS A 141 -5.89 15.08 -16.11
N VAL A 142 -5.15 14.89 -15.03
CA VAL A 142 -3.69 15.11 -14.98
C VAL A 142 -2.90 13.89 -15.48
N TYR A 143 -3.51 12.71 -15.56
CA TYR A 143 -2.85 11.50 -16.07
C TYR A 143 -3.20 11.26 -17.55
N LEU A 144 -2.23 11.50 -18.43
CA LEU A 144 -2.33 11.34 -19.88
C LEU A 144 -2.41 9.87 -20.37
N ILE A 145 -2.85 8.93 -19.53
CA ILE A 145 -2.99 7.50 -19.86
C ILE A 145 -4.42 7.02 -19.51
N ASP A 146 -5.29 7.01 -20.51
CA ASP A 146 -6.74 6.73 -20.44
C ASP A 146 -7.15 5.33 -19.96
N ARG A 147 -6.25 4.44 -19.54
CA ARG A 147 -6.55 3.00 -19.35
C ARG A 147 -5.75 2.27 -18.26
N LEU A 148 -5.34 2.91 -17.17
CA LEU A 148 -5.07 2.15 -15.94
C LEU A 148 -6.34 2.20 -15.10
N PRO A 149 -7.20 1.16 -15.13
CA PRO A 149 -8.29 1.05 -14.16
C PRO A 149 -7.64 0.84 -12.80
N ILE A 150 -7.32 1.93 -12.10
CA ILE A 150 -7.04 1.91 -10.68
C ILE A 150 -8.40 1.66 -10.04
N GLU A 151 -8.80 0.38 -10.01
CA GLU A 151 -9.93 -0.05 -9.21
C GLU A 151 -9.53 0.19 -7.76
N VAL A 152 -9.99 1.31 -7.20
CA VAL A 152 -9.74 1.66 -5.81
C VAL A 152 -10.45 0.62 -4.96
N GLN A 153 -9.71 -0.41 -4.55
CA GLN A 153 -10.27 -1.45 -3.71
C GLN A 153 -10.46 -0.87 -2.30
N PRO A 154 -11.69 -0.91 -1.75
CA PRO A 154 -11.95 -0.36 -0.41
C PRO A 154 -11.06 -0.98 0.67
N LEU A 155 -10.67 -2.25 0.47
CA LEU A 155 -9.76 -2.96 1.36
C LEU A 155 -8.37 -2.34 1.39
N GLU A 156 -7.81 -1.95 0.24
CA GLU A 156 -6.50 -1.32 0.17
C GLU A 156 -6.51 0.05 0.87
N VAL A 157 -7.57 0.83 0.66
CA VAL A 157 -7.76 2.13 1.36
C VAL A 157 -7.85 1.93 2.87
N LEU A 158 -8.62 0.94 3.32
CA LEU A 158 -8.79 0.66 4.74
C LEU A 158 -7.51 0.12 5.40
N LEU A 159 -6.75 -0.71 4.68
CA LEU A 159 -5.44 -1.19 5.14
C LEU A 159 -4.43 -0.04 5.26
N VAL A 160 -4.33 0.84 4.27
CA VAL A 160 -3.45 2.01 4.34
C VAL A 160 -3.85 2.94 5.47
N ALA A 161 -5.15 3.25 5.60
CA ALA A 161 -5.67 4.04 6.73
C ALA A 161 -5.32 3.41 8.09
N GLY A 162 -5.46 2.09 8.20
CA GLY A 162 -5.07 1.34 9.39
C GLY A 162 -3.58 1.42 9.70
N ILE A 163 -2.72 1.24 8.70
CA ILE A 163 -1.26 1.35 8.84
C ILE A 163 -0.87 2.77 9.26
N THR A 164 -1.41 3.81 8.62
CA THR A 164 -1.14 5.21 8.97
C THR A 164 -1.55 5.51 10.42
N MET A 165 -2.73 5.05 10.84
CA MET A 165 -3.19 5.23 12.21
C MET A 165 -2.30 4.49 13.21
N ALA A 166 -1.90 3.25 12.91
CA ALA A 166 -0.98 2.48 13.74
C ALA A 166 0.37 3.19 13.87
N THR A 167 0.92 3.72 12.77
CA THR A 167 2.16 4.52 12.80
C THR A 167 2.01 5.77 13.66
N ALA A 168 0.89 6.49 13.57
CA ALA A 168 0.63 7.67 14.39
C ALA A 168 0.57 7.31 15.89
N VAL A 169 -0.12 6.23 16.24
CA VAL A 169 -0.16 5.73 17.63
C VAL A 169 1.24 5.36 18.11
N VAL A 170 2.00 4.58 17.34
CA VAL A 170 3.37 4.18 17.69
C VAL A 170 4.28 5.40 17.88
N ALA A 171 4.20 6.38 16.98
CA ALA A 171 4.97 7.62 17.07
C ALA A 171 4.66 8.42 18.35
N THR A 172 3.42 8.39 18.85
CA THR A 172 3.04 9.12 20.08
C THR A 172 3.51 8.48 21.37
N ILE A 173 3.92 7.20 21.36
CA ILE A 173 4.30 6.48 22.58
C ILE A 173 5.46 7.19 23.28
N VAL A 174 6.53 7.53 22.56
CA VAL A 174 7.72 8.17 23.14
C VAL A 174 7.39 9.55 23.74
N PRO A 175 6.79 10.52 23.01
CA PRO A 175 6.40 11.81 23.57
C PRO A 175 5.45 11.69 24.77
N SER A 176 4.47 10.78 24.71
CA SER A 176 3.50 10.59 25.79
C SER A 176 4.16 10.10 27.09
N GLN A 177 5.14 9.21 26.98
CA GLN A 177 5.92 8.72 28.12
C GLN A 177 6.81 9.82 28.70
N VAL A 178 7.45 10.62 27.84
CA VAL A 178 8.26 11.77 28.29
C VAL A 178 7.41 12.77 29.04
N ALA A 179 6.24 13.15 28.50
CA ALA A 179 5.31 14.05 29.16
C ALA A 179 4.78 13.50 30.51
N ALA A 180 4.48 12.19 30.54
CA ALA A 180 4.07 11.51 31.76
C ALA A 180 5.19 11.46 32.82
N ALA A 181 6.45 11.40 32.42
CA ALA A 181 7.59 11.34 33.35
C ALA A 181 8.00 12.70 33.94
N LEU A 182 7.59 13.83 33.35
CA LEU A 182 7.94 15.18 33.83
C LEU A 182 7.52 15.43 35.28
N ARG A 183 8.44 15.92 36.13
CA ARG A 183 8.14 16.25 37.52
C ARG A 183 7.73 17.72 37.65
N PRO A 184 6.78 18.07 38.53
CA PRO A 184 6.33 19.46 38.71
C PRO A 184 7.47 20.42 39.08
N VAL A 185 8.44 19.94 39.84
CA VAL A 185 9.58 20.73 40.30
C VAL A 185 10.54 21.12 39.17
N ASP A 186 10.67 20.26 38.16
CA ASP A 186 11.60 20.50 37.05
C ASP A 186 11.05 21.57 36.09
N GLY A 187 9.73 21.60 35.87
CA GLY A 187 9.09 22.60 35.03
C GLY A 187 8.93 23.99 35.65
N LEU A 188 9.12 24.13 36.97
CA LEU A 188 9.13 25.43 37.68
C LEU A 188 10.53 26.01 37.84
N ARG A 189 11.58 25.21 37.60
CA ARG A 189 12.99 25.63 37.64
C ARG A 189 13.58 25.92 36.25
N ALA A 190 12.86 25.56 35.19
CA ALA A 190 13.23 25.86 33.82
C ALA A 190 12.87 27.32 33.50
N ASP A 191 13.68 28.25 34.03
CA ASP A 191 13.87 29.61 33.51
C ASP A 191 15.28 29.72 32.91
#